data_AF-X7YQ07-F1
#
_entry.id   AF-X7YQ07-F1
#
_cell.length_a   1.000
_cell.length_b   1.000
_cell.length_c   1.000
_cell.angle_alpha   90.00
_cell.angle_beta   90.00
_cell.angle_gamma   90.00
#
_symmetry.space_group_name_H-M   'P 1'
#
loop_
_entity.id
_entity.type
_entity.pdbx_description
1 polymer ?
#
loop_
_entity_poly.entity_id
_entity_poly.type
_entity_poly.pdbx_seq_one_letter_code
_entity_poly.pdbx_strand_id
1 'polypeptide(L)' 'MHILVHDATPAFEALQGAGIKIVEEQEVIVLDIEDRPGALAEVVHKLGDAKVNLETAYLATHTRLVLGADNLADAKAALG' A
#
# COMPACT_ATOMS: atom_id res chain seq x y z
N MET A 1 -4.72 -4.46 -12.00
CA MET A 1 -4.95 -3.02 -11.71
C MET A 1 -5.21 -2.92 -10.23
N HIS A 2 -4.43 -2.12 -9.50
CA HIS A 2 -4.70 -1.83 -8.08
C HIS A 2 -5.48 -0.53 -7.98
N ILE A 3 -6.51 -0.52 -7.13
CA ILE A 3 -7.32 0.67 -6.85
C ILE A 3 -7.24 0.88 -5.35
N LEU A 4 -6.68 2.02 -4.93
CA LEU A 4 -6.73 2.44 -3.54
C LEU A 4 -8.07 3.13 -3.28
N VAL A 5 -8.82 2.63 -2.31
CA VAL A 5 -10.10 3.21 -1.89
C VAL A 5 -10.07 3.52 -0.40
N HIS A 6 -10.86 4.50 0.02
CA HIS A 6 -11.01 4.80 1.45
C HIS A 6 -12.04 3.88 2.12
N ASP A 7 -13.06 3.46 1.37
CA ASP A 7 -14.12 2.55 1.83
C ASP A 7 -14.28 1.43 0.80
N ALA A 8 -14.08 0.19 1.25
CA ALA A 8 -14.13 -1.00 0.40
C ALA A 8 -15.55 -1.33 -0.05
N THR A 9 -16.55 -1.17 0.83
CA THR A 9 -17.93 -1.64 0.57
C THR A 9 -18.56 -0.96 -0.65
N PRO A 10 -18.68 0.38 -0.72
CA PRO A 10 -19.30 1.04 -1.86
C PRO A 10 -18.46 0.90 -3.15
N ALA A 11 -17.13 0.75 -3.01
CA ALA A 11 -16.26 0.50 -4.16
C ALA A 11 -16.53 -0.88 -4.77
N PHE A 12 -16.71 -1.90 -3.92
CA PHE A 12 -16.95 -3.27 -4.37
C PHE A 12 -18.29 -3.37 -5.07
N GLU A 13 -19.34 -2.77 -4.51
CA GLU A 13 -20.67 -2.70 -5.12
C GLU A 13 -20.62 -2.03 -6.50
N ALA A 14 -19.93 -0.89 -6.62
CA ALA A 14 -19.78 -0.17 -7.88
C ALA A 14 -19.00 -0.98 -8.93
N LEU A 15 -17.89 -1.62 -8.54
CA LEU A 15 -17.08 -2.44 -9.44
C LEU A 15 -17.85 -3.68 -9.93
N GLN A 16 -18.53 -4.37 -9.02
CA GLN A 16 -19.37 -5.52 -9.37
C GLN A 16 -20.54 -5.12 -10.27
N GLY A 17 -21.21 -4.00 -9.97
CA GLY A 17 -22.28 -3.45 -10.79
C GLY A 17 -21.83 -3.08 -12.21
N ALA A 18 -20.56 -2.71 -12.38
CA ALA A 18 -19.93 -2.46 -13.68
C ALA A 18 -19.39 -3.73 -14.37
N GLY A 19 -19.57 -4.92 -13.78
CA GLY A 19 -19.06 -6.19 -14.32
C GLY A 19 -17.54 -6.38 -14.16
N ILE A 20 -16.89 -5.59 -13.31
CA ILE A 20 -15.46 -5.68 -13.04
C ILE A 20 -15.24 -6.72 -11.93
N LYS A 21 -14.50 -7.78 -12.26
CA LYS A 21 -14.16 -8.82 -11.29
C LYS A 21 -13.04 -8.34 -10.35
N ILE A 22 -13.30 -8.40 -9.05
CA ILE A 22 -12.30 -8.18 -7.99
C ILE A 22 -11.58 -9.52 -7.77
N VAL A 23 -10.25 -9.50 -7.90
CA VAL A 23 -9.43 -10.71 -7.75
C VAL A 23 -8.93 -10.90 -6.33
N GLU A 24 -8.74 -9.79 -5.61
CA GLU A 24 -8.15 -9.77 -4.28
C GLU A 24 -8.55 -8.48 -3.56
N GLU A 25 -8.69 -8.58 -2.25
CA GLU A 25 -8.83 -7.46 -1.31
C GLU A 25 -7.60 -7.47 -0.40
N GLN A 26 -6.94 -6.32 -0.24
CA GLN A 26 -5.72 -6.22 0.55
C GLN A 26 -5.70 -4.92 1.36
N GLU A 27 -5.43 -5.03 2.66
CA GLU A 27 -5.08 -3.88 3.49
C GLU A 27 -3.66 -3.40 3.17
N VAL A 28 -3.48 -2.08 3.13
CA VAL A 28 -2.20 -1.45 2.79
C VAL A 28 -1.84 -0.36 3.79
N ILE A 29 -0.55 -0.05 3.87
CA ILE A 29 -0.03 1.13 4.57
C ILE A 29 0.06 2.28 3.56
N VAL A 30 -0.36 3.47 3.96
CA VAL A 30 -0.21 4.70 3.16
C VAL A 30 0.64 5.68 3.96
N LEU A 31 1.76 6.09 3.38
CA LEU A 31 2.71 7.04 3.99
C LEU A 31 2.85 8.28 3.11
N ASP A 32 2.86 9.45 3.72
CA ASP A 32 3.38 10.65 3.06
C ASP A 32 4.90 10.59 3.06
N ILE A 33 5.53 10.67 1.89
CA ILE A 33 6.99 10.70 1.76
C ILE A 33 7.44 11.96 1.01
N GLU A 34 8.68 12.39 1.24
CA GLU A 34 9.25 13.52 0.53
C GLU A 34 9.49 13.18 -0.95
N ASP A 35 9.18 14.13 -1.85
CA ASP A 35 9.50 14.01 -3.27
C ASP A 35 10.97 14.36 -3.53
N ARG A 36 11.86 13.45 -3.13
CA ARG A 36 13.30 13.55 -3.38
C ARG A 36 13.94 12.18 -3.58
N PRO A 37 15.10 12.14 -4.27
CA PRO A 37 15.92 10.93 -4.30
C PRO A 37 16.20 10.39 -2.89
N GLY A 38 16.04 9.08 -2.73
CA GLY A 38 16.32 8.37 -1.47
C GLY A 38 15.16 8.28 -0.48
N ALA A 39 14.07 9.04 -0.64
CA ALA A 39 12.94 8.99 0.31
C ALA A 39 12.32 7.58 0.41
N LEU A 40 12.13 6.89 -0.72
CA LEU A 40 11.68 5.49 -0.72
C LEU A 40 12.70 4.58 -0.03
N ALA A 41 14.01 4.80 -0.25
CA ALA A 41 15.07 3.98 0.32
C ALA A 41 15.02 4.02 1.86
N GLU A 42 14.83 5.21 2.44
CA GLU A 42 14.69 5.39 3.90
C GLU A 42 13.53 4.57 4.49
N VAL A 43 12.43 4.43 3.74
CA VAL A 43 11.28 3.62 4.15
C VAL A 43 11.58 2.13 4.01
N VAL A 44 12.02 1.68 2.83
CA VAL A 44 12.19 0.24 2.56
C VAL A 44 13.37 -0.37 3.32
N HIS A 45 14.39 0.42 3.70
CA HIS A 45 15.47 -0.06 4.55
C HIS A 45 14.97 -0.49 5.93
N LYS A 46 14.08 0.29 6.56
CA LYS A 46 13.46 -0.10 7.85
C LYS A 46 12.71 -1.41 7.74
N LEU A 47 11.97 -1.60 6.64
CA LEU A 47 11.24 -2.85 6.37
C LEU A 47 12.19 -4.03 6.14
N GLY A 48 13.28 -3.81 5.40
CA GLY A 48 14.31 -4.82 5.17
C GLY A 48 15.03 -5.25 6.45
N ASP A 49 15.36 -4.30 7.33
CA ASP A 49 15.95 -4.59 8.65
C ASP A 49 15.00 -5.42 9.54
N ALA A 50 13.69 -5.18 9.41
CA ALA A 50 12.65 -5.96 10.06
C ALA A 50 12.32 -7.28 9.34
N LYS A 51 12.98 -7.59 8.22
CA LYS A 51 12.74 -8.78 7.38
C LYS A 51 11.30 -8.90 6.85
N VAL A 52 10.66 -7.77 6.60
CA VAL A 52 9.31 -7.71 5.99
C VAL A 52 9.45 -7.71 4.47
N ASN A 53 8.71 -8.58 3.78
CA ASN A 53 8.66 -8.55 2.32
C ASN A 53 7.50 -7.69 1.83
N LEU A 54 7.78 -6.85 0.83
CA LEU A 54 6.76 -6.09 0.12
C LEU A 54 6.11 -6.95 -0.96
N GLU A 55 4.79 -7.01 -0.95
CA GLU A 55 3.99 -7.65 -2.00
C GLU A 55 3.60 -6.65 -3.09
N THR A 56 3.36 -5.39 -2.69
CA THR A 56 2.98 -4.31 -3.60
C THR A 56 3.57 -2.98 -3.12
N ALA A 57 4.08 -2.17 -4.06
CA ALA A 57 4.50 -0.80 -3.79
C ALA A 57 4.16 0.11 -4.98
N TYR A 58 3.47 1.22 -4.72
CA TYR A 58 3.18 2.24 -5.74
C TYR A 58 2.96 3.62 -5.11
N LEU A 59 2.98 4.67 -5.94
CA LEU A 59 2.66 6.03 -5.52
C LEU A 59 1.22 6.39 -5.90
N ALA A 60 0.47 6.90 -4.93
CA ALA A 60 -0.76 7.64 -5.15
C ALA A 60 -0.44 9.14 -5.36
N THR A 61 -1.47 9.95 -5.61
CA THR A 61 -1.32 11.40 -5.75
C THR A 61 -0.67 12.03 -4.51
N HIS A 62 0.08 13.11 -4.71
CA HIS A 62 0.82 13.83 -3.67
C HIS A 62 1.92 13.01 -2.99
N THR A 63 2.60 12.15 -3.76
CA THR A 63 3.76 11.37 -3.27
C THR A 63 3.41 10.49 -2.07
N ARG A 64 2.18 9.98 -2.03
CA ARG A 64 1.75 9.02 -1.03
C ARG A 64 2.21 7.63 -1.45
N LEU A 65 3.13 7.06 -0.67
CA LEU A 65 3.62 5.71 -0.86
C LEU A 65 2.61 4.71 -0.29
N VAL A 66 2.13 3.82 -1.14
CA VAL A 66 1.22 2.73 -0.77
C VAL A 66 2.00 1.42 -0.75
N LEU A 67 1.91 0.69 0.36
CA LEU A 67 2.64 -0.55 0.58
C LEU A 67 1.70 -1.68 1.02
N GLY A 68 1.71 -2.78 0.28
CA GLY A 68 1.23 -4.09 0.72
C GLY A 68 2.41 -4.95 1.14
N ALA A 69 2.26 -5.72 2.20
CA ALA A 69 3.34 -6.53 2.78
C ALA A 69 2.82 -7.89 3.26
N ASP A 70 3.73 -8.87 3.31
CA ASP A 70 3.46 -10.22 3.80
C ASP A 70 2.99 -10.24 5.27
N ASN A 71 3.52 -9.32 6.09
CA ASN A 71 3.03 -9.06 7.44
C ASN A 71 2.86 -7.55 7.69
N LEU A 72 1.62 -7.07 7.58
CA LEU A 72 1.29 -5.66 7.77
C LEU A 72 1.49 -5.16 9.21
N ALA A 73 1.42 -6.05 10.20
CA ALA A 73 1.63 -5.68 11.60
C ALA A 73 3.12 -5.40 11.86
N ASP A 74 4.00 -6.28 11.40
CA ASP A 74 5.46 -6.10 11.50
C ASP A 74 5.91 -4.89 10.68
N ALA A 75 5.31 -4.69 9.50
CA ALA A 75 5.57 -3.52 8.66
C ALA A 75 5.23 -2.20 9.38
N LYS A 76 4.03 -2.11 9.99
CA LYS A 76 3.62 -0.93 10.77
C LYS A 76 4.57 -0.69 11.94
N ALA A 77 4.93 -1.74 12.69
CA ALA A 77 5.86 -1.64 13.82
C ALA A 77 7.26 -1.18 13.40
N ALA A 78 7.74 -1.60 12.23
CA ALA A 78 9.05 -1.19 11.70
C ALA A 78 9.09 0.27 11.23
N LEU A 79 7.95 0.82 10.80
CA LEU A 79 7.85 2.18 10.28
C LEU A 79 7.70 3.24 11.38
N GLY A 80 7.23 2.83 12.58
CA GLY A 80 7.01 3.68 13.75
C GLY A 80 5.54 3.89 14.05
#